data_AF-A0A6G8C8F3-F1
#
_entry.id   AF-A0A6G8C8F3-F1
#
_cell.length_a   1.000
_cell.length_b   1.000
_cell.length_c   1.000
_cell.angle_alpha   90.00
_cell.angle_beta   90.00
_cell.angle_gamma   90.00
#
_symmetry.space_group_name_H-M   'P 1'
#
loop_
_entity.id
_entity.type
_entity.pdbx_description
1 polymer ?
#
loop_
_entity_poly.entity_id
_entity_poly.type
_entity_poly.pdbx_seq_one_letter_code
_entity_poly.pdbx_strand_id
1 'polypeptide(L)' 'MILRDYFSIYVTESEQTVLTRQHRAWVALYALDAGQGPRASVLRANEVTEADLLEFEDSWRKLRRRNPAQLNK' A
#
# COMPACT_ATOMS: atom_id res chain seq x y z
N MET A 1 -10.31 -19.13 -14.12
CA MET A 1 -9.32 -18.87 -13.04
C MET A 1 -8.64 -17.55 -13.38
N ILE A 2 -9.35 -16.44 -13.17
CA ILE A 2 -8.99 -15.08 -13.60
C ILE A 2 -8.86 -14.26 -12.32
N LEU A 3 -7.67 -14.23 -11.72
CA LEU A 3 -7.40 -13.43 -10.52
C LEU A 3 -5.88 -13.21 -10.33
N ARG A 4 -5.11 -13.21 -11.42
CA ARG A 4 -3.67 -12.91 -11.40
C ARG A 4 -3.33 -11.57 -12.06
N ASP A 5 -4.24 -11.03 -12.86
CA ASP A 5 -3.96 -9.86 -13.71
C ASP A 5 -4.44 -8.53 -13.13
N TYR A 6 -5.18 -8.51 -12.02
CA TYR A 6 -5.64 -7.24 -11.44
C TYR A 6 -4.48 -6.43 -10.81
N PHE A 7 -3.41 -7.11 -10.40
CA PHE A 7 -2.21 -6.45 -9.89
C PHE A 7 -1.28 -5.94 -10.99
N SER A 8 -1.50 -6.34 -12.25
CA SER A 8 -0.59 -6.04 -13.36
C SER A 8 -0.91 -4.73 -14.09
N ILE A 9 -2.13 -4.20 -13.95
CA ILE A 9 -2.57 -3.01 -14.71
C ILE A 9 -2.16 -1.70 -14.02
N TYR A 10 -1.90 -1.72 -12.71
CA TYR A 10 -1.36 -0.54 -12.00
C TYR A 10 0.17 -0.40 -12.10
N VAL A 11 0.84 -1.35 -12.76
CA VAL A 11 2.31 -1.44 -12.85
C VAL A 11 2.87 -0.95 -14.20
N THR A 12 2.00 -0.60 -15.15
CA THR A 12 2.39 -0.31 -16.54
C THR A 12 2.05 1.10 -17.00
N GLU A 13 2.10 2.11 -16.13
CA GLU A 13 2.02 3.49 -16.61
C GLU A 13 2.52 4.51 -15.58
N SER A 14 3.82 4.53 -15.31
CA SER A 14 4.63 5.76 -15.16
C SER A 14 5.97 5.44 -14.50
N GLU A 15 7.01 5.35 -15.34
CA GLU A 15 8.37 5.68 -14.96
C GLU A 15 9.04 4.80 -13.88
N GLN A 16 10.36 4.67 -13.95
CA GLN A 16 11.16 4.20 -12.81
C GLN A 16 11.21 5.31 -11.75
N THR A 17 10.05 5.74 -11.26
CA THR A 17 9.94 6.63 -10.12
C THR A 17 10.21 5.78 -8.90
N VAL A 18 11.33 6.05 -8.23
CA VAL A 18 11.65 5.50 -6.92
C VAL A 18 10.44 5.73 -6.03
N LEU A 19 9.64 4.68 -5.78
CA LEU A 19 8.48 4.78 -4.91
C LEU A 19 8.93 5.45 -3.62
N THR A 20 8.34 6.60 -3.31
CA THR A 20 8.71 7.35 -2.12
C THR A 20 8.47 6.49 -0.88
N ARG A 21 9.24 6.72 0.18
CA ARG A 21 9.11 5.96 1.44
C ARG A 21 7.66 5.96 1.94
N GLN A 22 6.97 7.09 1.78
CA GLN A 22 5.56 7.25 2.08
C GLN A 22 4.66 6.28 1.28
N HIS A 23 4.88 6.16 -0.03
CA HIS A 23 4.06 5.28 -0.86
C HIS A 23 4.27 3.80 -0.48
N ARG A 24 5.53 3.41 -0.26
CA ARG A 24 5.85 2.05 0.22
C ARG A 24 5.24 1.75 1.59
N ALA A 25 5.25 2.73 2.49
CA ALA A 25 4.63 2.60 3.81
C ALA A 25 3.11 2.42 3.68
N TRP A 26 2.46 3.14 2.76
CA TRP A 26 1.03 2.96 2.49
C TRP A 26 0.69 1.59 1.91
N VAL A 27 1.50 1.08 0.97
CA VAL A 27 1.33 -0.27 0.43
C VAL A 27 1.49 -1.32 1.53
N ALA A 28 2.51 -1.16 2.38
CA ALA A 28 2.71 -2.04 3.54
C ALA A 28 1.53 -1.99 4.52
N LEU A 29 1.04 -0.79 4.89
CA LEU A 29 -0.14 -0.64 5.74
C LEU A 29 -1.38 -1.30 5.14
N TYR A 30 -1.57 -1.19 3.82
CA TYR A 30 -2.69 -1.83 3.13
C TYR A 30 -2.55 -3.36 3.12
N ALA A 31 -1.36 -3.90 2.87
CA ALA A 31 -1.10 -5.33 2.93
C ALA A 31 -1.30 -5.91 4.34
N LEU A 32 -0.96 -5.14 5.38
CA LEU A 32 -1.25 -5.50 6.77
C LEU A 32 -2.75 -5.49 7.08
N ASP A 33 -3.48 -4.45 6.66
CA ASP A 33 -4.94 -4.31 6.81
C ASP A 33 -5.68 -5.45 6.08
N ALA A 34 -5.19 -5.85 4.91
CA ALA A 34 -5.71 -6.97 4.11
C ALA A 34 -5.28 -8.37 4.61
N GLY A 35 -4.46 -8.45 5.67
CA GLY A 35 -4.02 -9.73 6.24
C GLY A 35 -3.10 -10.54 5.32
N GLN A 36 -2.36 -9.91 4.41
CA GLN A 36 -1.51 -10.60 3.41
C GLN A 36 -0.29 -11.34 4.01
N GLY A 37 -0.08 -11.28 5.32
CA GLY A 37 0.88 -12.12 6.00
C GLY A 37 1.47 -11.51 7.26
N PRO A 38 2.56 -12.13 7.77
CA PRO A 38 3.26 -11.65 8.96
C PRO A 38 3.85 -10.26 8.74
N ARG A 39 3.73 -9.41 9.76
CA ARG A 39 4.13 -7.99 9.70
C ARG A 39 5.56 -7.79 9.22
N ALA A 40 6.50 -8.57 9.74
CA ALA A 40 7.92 -8.51 9.38
C ALA A 40 8.19 -8.82 7.90
N SER A 41 7.43 -9.74 7.31
CA SER A 41 7.57 -10.09 5.89
C SER A 41 7.05 -8.98 4.98
N VAL A 42 5.93 -8.35 5.35
CA VAL A 42 5.37 -7.21 4.62
C VAL A 42 6.31 -6.00 4.67
N LEU A 43 6.87 -5.69 5.83
CA LEU A 43 7.87 -4.63 6.01
C LEU A 43 9.10 -4.85 5.10
N ARG A 44 9.67 -6.06 5.14
CA ARG A 44 10.84 -6.41 4.33
C ARG A 44 10.55 -6.36 2.83
N ALA A 45 9.40 -6.86 2.40
CA ALA A 45 9.01 -6.87 0.99
C ALA A 45 8.79 -5.46 0.41
N ASN A 46 8.38 -4.51 1.26
CA ASN A 46 8.13 -3.12 0.86
C ASN A 46 9.31 -2.18 1.17
N GLU A 47 10.43 -2.71 1.65
CA GLU A 47 11.62 -1.92 2.05
C GLU A 47 11.28 -0.76 3.00
N VAL A 48 10.41 -1.02 3.98
CA VAL A 48 9.99 -0.04 4.99
C VAL A 48 10.21 -0.58 6.39
N THR A 49 10.45 0.34 7.32
CA THR A 49 10.62 0.03 8.75
C THR A 49 9.33 0.29 9.52
N GLU A 50 9.26 -0.18 10.76
CA GLU A 50 8.12 0.14 11.62
C GLU A 50 8.02 1.65 11.92
N ALA A 51 9.15 2.35 11.95
CA ALA A 51 9.17 3.80 12.12
C ALA A 51 8.50 4.50 10.93
N ASP A 52 8.77 4.06 9.70
CA ASP A 52 8.11 4.60 8.51
C ASP A 52 6.60 4.32 8.54
N LEU A 53 6.18 3.14 8.99
CA LEU A 53 4.75 2.84 9.14
C LEU A 53 4.08 3.80 10.12
N LEU A 54 4.68 4.03 11.29
CA LEU A 54 4.14 4.93 12.30
C LEU A 54 4.10 6.39 11.82
N GLU A 55 5.15 6.84 11.13
CA GLU A 55 5.25 8.19 10.57
C GLU A 55 4.14 8.46 9.53
N PHE A 56 3.87 7.49 8.66
CA PHE A 56 2.91 7.64 7.57
C PHE A 56 1.52 7.08 7.85
N GLU A 57 1.30 6.45 9.01
CA GLU A 57 0.00 5.85 9.39
C GLU A 57 -1.10 6.91 9.47
N ASP A 58 -0.84 8.05 10.10
CA ASP A 58 -1.84 9.11 10.20
C ASP A 58 -2.21 9.69 8.83
N SER A 59 -1.20 9.85 7.97
CA SER A 59 -1.40 10.30 6.59
C SER A 59 -2.20 9.27 5.77
N TRP A 60 -1.93 7.97 5.95
CA TRP A 60 -2.69 6.89 5.34
C TRP A 60 -4.15 6.84 5.83
N ARG A 61 -4.36 6.98 7.14
CA ARG A 61 -5.71 7.03 7.73
C ARG A 61 -6.50 8.25 7.23
N LYS A 62 -5.85 9.39 7.01
CA LYS A 62 -6.48 10.58 6.40
C LYS A 62 -6.85 10.32 4.94
N LEU A 63 -5.99 9.63 4.17
CA LEU A 63 -6.28 9.25 2.79
C LEU A 63 -7.48 8.29 2.71
N ARG A 64 -7.53 7.25 3.56
CA ARG A 64 -8.69 6.36 3.66
C ARG A 64 -9.98 7.11 3.99
N ARG A 65 -9.93 8.02 4.95
CA ARG A 65 -11.10 8.85 5.34
C ARG A 65 -11.57 9.78 4.22
N ARG A 66 -10.65 10.26 3.38
CA ARG A 66 -10.96 11.10 2.21
C ARG A 66 -11.44 10.33 0.99
N ASN A 67 -11.29 9.00 0.99
CA ASN A 67 -11.76 8.13 -0.09
C ASN A 67 -12.97 7.25 0.33
N PRO A 68 -14.12 7.82 0.75
CA PRO A 68 -15.37 7.08 0.83
C PRO A 68 -16.03 6.86 -0.55
N ALA A 69 -15.42 7.34 -1.63
CA ALA A 69 -16.07 7.57 -2.93
C ALA A 69 -16.08 6.37 -3.90
N GLN A 70 -15.63 5.18 -3.51
CA GLN A 70 -15.72 3.97 -4.35
C GLN A 70 -16.59 2.84 -3.77
N LEU A 71 -17.39 3.12 -2.75
CA LEU A 71 -18.35 2.17 -2.17
C LEU A 71 -19.81 2.65 -2.27
N ASN A 72 -20.13 3.46 -3.29
CA ASN A 72 -21.50 3.73 -3.70
C ASN A 72 -21.56 4.24 -5.15
N LYS A 73 -21.67 3.31 -6.11
CA LYS A 73 -22.63 3.34 -7.23
C LYS A 73 -22.48 2.11 -8.12
#